data_AF-A0A485MUR6-F1
#
_entry.id   AF-A0A485MUR6-F1
#
_cell.length_a   1.000
_cell.length_b   1.000
_cell.length_c   1.000
_cell.angle_alpha   90.00
_cell.angle_beta   90.00
_cell.angle_gamma   90.00
#
_symmetry.space_group_name_H-M   'P 1'
#
loop_
_entity.id
_entity.type
_entity.pdbx_description
1 polymer ?
#
loop_
_entity_poly.entity_id
_entity_poly.type
_entity_poly.pdbx_seq_one_letter_code
_entity_poly.pdbx_strand_id
1 'polypeptide(L)' 'MDDTVTIWTRRFLTNRLHQQKHTVLDMLHPSKVTNSTYDRNSGKASQNV' A
#
# COMPACT_ATOMS: atom_id res chain seq x y z
N MET A 1 -4.47 14.34 8.45
CA MET A 1 -3.61 13.14 8.52
C MET A 1 -4.58 12.01 8.30
N ASP A 2 -4.78 11.65 7.03
CA ASP A 2 -5.72 10.61 6.63
C ASP A 2 -4.88 9.59 5.87
N ASP A 3 -4.18 8.74 6.63
CA ASP A 3 -3.43 7.59 6.11
C ASP A 3 -4.41 6.46 5.76
N THR A 4 -5.48 6.81 5.04
CA THR A 4 -6.59 5.93 4.74
C THR A 4 -6.23 5.05 3.56
N VAL A 5 -5.74 3.86 3.84
CA VAL A 5 -5.56 2.81 2.84
C VAL A 5 -6.93 2.35 2.35
N THR A 6 -7.17 2.44 1.04
CA THR A 6 -8.37 1.87 0.43
C THR A 6 -8.05 0.48 -0.13
N ILE A 7 -8.75 -0.54 0.35
CA ILE A 7 -8.63 -1.90 -0.17
C ILE A 7 -9.85 -2.21 -1.02
N TRP A 8 -9.63 -2.58 -2.28
CA TRP A 8 -10.65 -2.99 -3.23
C TRP A 8 -10.54 -4.48 -3.49
N THR A 9 -11.68 -5.14 -3.64
CA THR A 9 -11.71 -6.56 -4.00
C THR A 9 -12.20 -6.69 -5.44
N ARG A 10 -11.34 -7.15 -6.35
CA ARG A 10 -11.68 -7.26 -7.78
C ARG A 10 -12.41 -8.55 -8.12
N ARG A 11 -11.97 -9.68 -7.55
CA ARG A 11 -12.52 -11.00 -7.84
C ARG A 11 -12.46 -11.91 -6.61
N PHE A 12 -13.44 -12.78 -6.54
CA PHE A 12 -13.57 -13.77 -5.49
C PHE A 12 -13.88 -15.14 -6.08
N LEU A 13 -13.12 -16.15 -5.66
CA LEU A 13 -13.26 -17.52 -6.10
C LEU A 13 -13.19 -18.43 -4.88
N THR A 14 -14.20 -19.27 -4.71
CA THR A 14 -14.20 -20.28 -3.64
C THR A 14 -13.81 -21.63 -4.23
N ASN A 15 -12.63 -22.10 -3.89
CA ASN A 15 -12.16 -23.43 -4.22
C ASN A 15 -12.62 -24.41 -3.13
N ARG A 16 -13.73 -25.12 -3.39
CA ARG A 16 -14.27 -26.12 -2.44
C ARG A 16 -13.43 -27.38 -2.33
N LEU A 17 -12.67 -27.72 -3.38
CA LEU A 17 -11.81 -28.91 -3.40
C LEU A 17 -10.70 -28.78 -2.36
N HIS A 18 -10.12 -27.58 -2.22
CA HIS A 18 -9.09 -27.28 -1.23
C HIS A 18 -9.63 -26.49 -0.03
N GLN A 19 -10.96 -26.31 0.08
CA GLN A 19 -11.62 -25.51 1.12
C GLN A 19 -11.01 -24.10 1.27
N GLN A 20 -10.57 -23.49 0.16
CA GLN A 20 -9.85 -22.23 0.14
C GLN A 20 -10.66 -21.14 -0.57
N LYS A 21 -10.66 -19.93 -0.01
CA LYS A 21 -11.13 -18.72 -0.71
C LYS A 21 -9.93 -17.99 -1.30
N HIS A 22 -9.96 -17.80 -2.60
CA HIS A 22 -9.03 -16.97 -3.33
C HIS A 22 -9.70 -15.63 -3.62
N THR A 23 -8.98 -14.55 -3.32
CA THR A 23 -9.46 -13.20 -3.50
C THR A 23 -8.36 -12.39 -4.17
N VAL A 24 -8.71 -11.62 -5.21
CA VAL A 24 -7.82 -10.61 -5.79
C VAL A 24 -8.08 -9.31 -5.08
N LEU A 25 -7.08 -8.83 -4.32
CA LEU A 25 -7.13 -7.59 -3.56
C LEU A 25 -6.25 -6.55 -4.23
N ASP A 26 -6.79 -5.34 -4.34
CA ASP A 26 -6.06 -4.16 -4.78
C ASP A 26 -5.99 -3.18 -3.64
N MET A 27 -4.84 -2.57 -3.49
CA MET A 27 -4.55 -1.71 -2.36
C MET A 27 -4.13 -0.36 -2.91
N LEU A 28 -4.98 0.63 -2.70
CA LEU A 28 -4.67 2.03 -2.98
C LEU A 28 -4.23 2.67 -1.67
N HIS A 29 -2.97 3.06 -1.62
CA HIS A 29 -2.48 3.94 -0.58
C HIS A 29 -2.53 5.37 -1.12
N PRO A 30 -3.28 6.30 -0.50
CA PRO A 30 -3.02 7.71 -0.68
C PRO A 30 -1.67 7.98 -0.01
N SER A 31 -0.58 7.69 -0.72
CA SER A 31 0.69 8.29 -0.36
C SER A 31 0.46 9.79 -0.42
N LYS A 32 0.43 10.45 0.74
CA LYS A 32 1.05 11.77 0.84
C LYS A 32 2.36 11.61 0.08
N VAL A 33 2.49 12.32 -1.05
CA VAL A 33 3.68 12.30 -1.90
C VAL A 33 4.85 12.67 -0.99
N THR A 34 5.52 11.66 -0.46
CA THR A 34 6.77 11.83 0.24
C THR A 34 7.79 12.01 -0.87
N ASN A 35 7.91 13.26 -1.33
CA ASN A 35 9.16 13.77 -1.88
C ASN A 35 10.20 13.75 -0.75
N SER A 36 10.56 12.57 -0.24
CA SER A 36 11.80 12.39 0.49
C SER A 36 12.69 11.55 -0.41
N THR A 37 13.55 12.24 -1.15
CA THR A 37 14.76 11.63 -1.68
C THR A 37 15.58 11.23 -0.46
N TYR A 38 15.48 9.97 -0.03
CA TYR A 38 16.33 9.44 1.03
C TYR A 38 17.72 9.17 0.44
N ASP A 39 18.62 10.12 0.62
CA ASP A 39 20.06 9.88 0.41
C ASP A 39 20.58 9.04 1.60
N ARG A 40 20.94 7.80 1.30
CA ARG A 40 21.41 6.79 2.26
C ARG A 40 22.68 7.24 3.01
N ASN A 41 23.40 8.26 2.53
CA ASN A 41 24.73 8.59 3.04
C ASN A 41 24.81 9.78 4.00
N SER A 42 23.72 10.53 4.27
CA SER A 42 23.83 11.78 5.05
C SER A 42 23.13 11.80 6.41
N GLY A 43 22.36 10.76 6.78
CA GLY A 43 21.77 10.63 8.13
C GLY A 43 20.87 11.81 8.56
N LYS A 44 20.45 12.68 7.65
CA LYS A 44 19.58 13.82 7.95
C LYS A 44 18.50 13.97 6.88
N ALA A 45 17.25 13.81 7.29
CA ALA A 45 16.11 14.26 6.51
C ALA A 45 16.06 15.79 6.59
N SER A 46 16.39 16.47 5.50
CA SER A 46 16.26 17.92 5.38
C SER A 46 14.93 18.24 4.72
N GLN A 47 14.05 18.92 5.46
CA GLN A 47 12.76 19.40 4.98
C GLN A 47 12.94 20.85 4.52
N ASN A 48 12.76 21.11 3.22
CA ASN A 48 12.68 22.48 2.71
C ASN A 48 11.32 23.08 3.10
N VAL A 49 11.35 24.17 3.86
CA VAL A 49 10.24 25.12 4.09
C VAL A 49 10.24 26.18 3.00
#